data_AF-A0A7X4AQH7-F1
#
_entry.id   AF-A0A7X4AQH7-F1
#
_cell.length_a   1.000
_cell.length_b   1.000
_cell.length_c   1.000
_cell.angle_alpha   90.00
_cell.angle_beta   90.00
_cell.angle_gamma   90.00
#
_symmetry.space_group_name_H-M   'P 1'
#
loop_
_entity.id
_entity.type
_entity.pdbx_description
1 polymer ?
#
loop_
_entity_poly.entity_id
_entity_poly.type
_entity_poly.pdbx_seq_one_letter_code
_entity_poly.pdbx_strand_id
1 'polypeptide(L)'
;MRLLMLLIVLMFCAFVSLIGCDQGMQQPIMEIIRPPQSSLEKARMAMEQVNERRTQVHQMAEETGDFSTVFIASEDIFREELGFRKGLWVDLVDIYRQENLENPELLEGIENLEDAFVEKLQEGTFGMFYFEYISAFDEIIIEYLRLSFEFPEKNEEERLMLFRESIREGKILIVFA
;
A
#
# COMPACT_ATOMS: atom_id res chain seq x y z
N MET A 1 -37.27 63.90 -15.77
CA MET A 1 -37.23 63.07 -14.53
C MET A 1 -37.65 61.61 -14.74
N ARG A 2 -38.59 61.28 -15.64
CA ARG A 2 -38.98 59.87 -15.90
C ARG A 2 -37.88 59.00 -16.53
N LEU A 3 -37.04 59.55 -17.41
CA LEU A 3 -35.96 58.80 -18.06
C LEU A 3 -34.81 58.46 -17.10
N LEU A 4 -34.53 59.34 -16.14
CA LEU A 4 -33.44 59.18 -15.16
C LEU A 4 -33.76 58.07 -14.13
N MET A 5 -35.03 57.98 -13.69
CA MET A 5 -35.49 56.89 -12.82
C MET A 5 -35.40 55.52 -13.50
N LEU A 6 -35.73 55.44 -14.79
CA LEU A 6 -35.65 54.19 -15.56
C LEU A 6 -34.21 53.67 -15.69
N LEU A 7 -33.24 54.56 -15.90
CA LEU A 7 -31.83 54.21 -15.97
C LEU A 7 -31.27 53.71 -14.62
N ILE A 8 -31.70 54.32 -13.51
CA ILE A 8 -31.27 53.90 -12.16
C ILE A 8 -31.85 52.52 -11.81
N VAL A 9 -33.12 52.26 -12.15
CA VAL A 9 -33.76 50.94 -11.91
C VAL A 9 -33.11 49.85 -12.76
N LEU A 10 -32.78 50.13 -14.03
CA LEU A 10 -32.09 49.17 -14.90
C LEU A 10 -30.68 48.83 -14.42
N MET A 11 -29.93 49.83 -13.94
CA MET A 11 -28.61 49.58 -13.34
C MET A 11 -28.70 48.74 -12.05
N PHE A 12 -29.73 48.95 -11.23
CA PHE A 12 -29.93 48.19 -10.00
C PHE A 12 -30.30 46.72 -10.29
N CYS A 13 -31.14 46.46 -11.31
CA CYS A 13 -31.49 45.09 -11.72
C CYS A 13 -30.28 44.31 -12.26
N ALA A 14 -29.36 44.96 -12.98
CA ALA A 14 -28.13 44.32 -13.45
C ALA A 14 -27.17 44.00 -12.29
N PHE A 15 -27.10 44.86 -11.26
CA PHE A 15 -26.25 44.64 -10.09
C PHE A 15 -26.80 43.52 -9.18
N VAL A 16 -28.12 43.41 -9.00
CA VAL A 16 -28.75 42.31 -8.24
C VAL A 16 -28.59 40.97 -8.97
N SER A 17 -28.55 40.97 -10.30
CA SER A 17 -28.32 39.74 -11.09
C SER A 17 -26.87 39.22 -11.00
N LEU A 18 -25.89 40.09 -10.68
CA LEU A 18 -24.49 39.71 -10.48
C LEU A 18 -24.14 39.36 -9.03
N ILE A 19 -24.94 39.82 -8.06
CA ILE A 19 -24.79 39.47 -6.63
C ILE A 19 -25.63 38.21 -6.27
N GLY A 20 -26.52 37.78 -7.16
CA GLY A 20 -27.36 36.58 -7.02
C GLY A 20 -26.82 35.29 -7.65
N CYS A 21 -25.58 35.28 -8.13
CA CYS A 21 -24.88 34.08 -8.59
C CYS A 21 -23.72 33.73 -7.65
N ASP A 22 -24.03 33.56 -6.37
CA ASP A 22 -23.40 32.50 -5.60
C ASP A 22 -24.50 31.87 -4.76
N GLN A 23 -25.49 31.31 -5.47
CA GLN A 23 -26.18 30.14 -4.95
C GLN A 23 -25.06 29.22 -4.54
N GLY A 24 -24.87 29.06 -3.23
CA GLY A 24 -24.05 27.99 -2.70
C GLY A 24 -24.48 26.76 -3.45
N MET A 25 -23.67 26.37 -4.43
CA MET A 25 -23.57 25.01 -4.86
C MET A 25 -23.10 24.32 -3.59
N GLN A 26 -24.07 23.98 -2.75
CA GLN A 26 -24.13 22.69 -2.11
C GLN A 26 -23.84 21.74 -3.27
N GLN A 27 -22.55 21.49 -3.50
CA GLN A 27 -22.12 20.24 -4.07
C GLN A 27 -23.02 19.24 -3.34
N PRO A 28 -23.81 18.42 -4.05
CA PRO A 28 -24.36 17.27 -3.37
C PRO A 28 -23.13 16.66 -2.74
N ILE A 29 -23.13 16.54 -1.40
CA ILE A 29 -22.33 15.53 -0.75
C ILE A 29 -22.96 14.26 -1.33
N MET A 30 -22.57 13.91 -2.56
CA MET A 30 -22.32 12.54 -2.90
C MET A 30 -21.31 12.17 -1.82
N GLU A 31 -21.82 11.66 -0.71
CA GLU A 31 -21.27 10.44 -0.19
C GLU A 31 -21.13 9.58 -1.43
N ILE A 32 -19.94 9.63 -2.02
CA ILE A 32 -19.48 8.59 -2.90
C ILE A 32 -19.53 7.42 -1.93
N ILE A 33 -20.66 6.72 -1.95
CA ILE A 33 -20.77 5.38 -1.39
C ILE A 33 -19.77 4.64 -2.25
N ARG A 34 -18.50 4.70 -1.86
CA ARG A 34 -17.47 3.85 -2.44
C ARG A 34 -18.05 2.46 -2.23
N PRO A 35 -18.29 1.69 -3.30
CA PRO A 35 -18.78 0.34 -3.15
C PRO A 35 -17.90 -0.35 -2.10
N PRO A 36 -18.47 -1.23 -1.25
CA PRO A 36 -17.70 -1.87 -0.20
C PRO A 36 -16.43 -2.45 -0.82
N GLN A 37 -15.28 -1.84 -0.50
CA GLN A 37 -14.01 -2.25 -1.08
C GLN A 37 -13.76 -3.69 -0.67
N SER A 38 -13.44 -4.53 -1.65
CA SER A 38 -13.11 -5.93 -1.38
C SER A 38 -11.91 -6.00 -0.43
N SER A 39 -11.81 -7.06 0.38
CA SER A 39 -10.68 -7.24 1.29
C SER A 39 -9.34 -7.23 0.54
N LEU A 40 -9.32 -7.72 -0.71
CA LEU A 40 -8.14 -7.68 -1.57
C LEU A 40 -7.78 -6.26 -2.00
N GLU A 41 -8.77 -5.43 -2.33
CA GLU A 41 -8.54 -4.03 -2.68
C GLU A 41 -7.98 -3.24 -1.48
N LYS A 42 -8.52 -3.48 -0.28
CA LYS A 42 -7.98 -2.90 0.96
C LYS A 42 -6.53 -3.33 1.21
N ALA A 43 -6.23 -4.61 1.02
CA ALA A 43 -4.87 -5.15 1.16
C ALA A 43 -3.88 -4.49 0.19
N ARG A 44 -4.26 -4.37 -1.09
CA ARG A 44 -3.44 -3.71 -2.11
C ARG A 44 -3.20 -2.24 -1.79
N MET A 45 -4.23 -1.50 -1.38
CA MET A 45 -4.08 -0.10 -1.01
C MET A 45 -3.16 0.09 0.20
N ALA A 46 -3.28 -0.77 1.22
CA ALA A 46 -2.40 -0.73 2.38
C ALA A 46 -0.94 -1.01 1.99
N MET A 47 -0.71 -1.96 1.08
CA MET A 47 0.64 -2.26 0.58
C MET A 47 1.18 -1.16 -0.33
N GLU A 48 0.34 -0.52 -1.14
CA GLU A 48 0.72 0.65 -1.95
C GLU A 48 1.21 1.81 -1.08
N GLN A 49 0.53 2.08 0.03
CA GLN A 49 0.94 3.10 1.00
C GLN A 49 2.30 2.77 1.66
N VAL A 50 2.53 1.49 2.01
CA VAL A 50 3.83 1.01 2.50
C VAL A 50 4.93 1.22 1.46
N ASN A 51 4.67 0.84 0.21
CA ASN A 51 5.63 0.95 -0.88
C ASN A 51 5.93 2.41 -1.26
N GLU A 52 4.96 3.31 -1.18
CA GLU A 52 5.17 4.74 -1.36
C GLU A 52 6.15 5.29 -0.31
N ARG A 53 5.93 4.98 0.98
CA ARG A 53 6.83 5.41 2.06
C ARG A 53 8.22 4.78 1.93
N ARG A 54 8.31 3.50 1.57
CA ARG A 54 9.59 2.83 1.32
C ARG A 54 10.34 3.48 0.16
N THR A 55 9.64 3.81 -0.93
CA THR A 55 10.23 4.54 -2.07
C THR A 55 10.80 5.89 -1.65
N GLN A 56 10.09 6.65 -0.80
CA GLN A 56 10.59 7.93 -0.26
C GLN A 56 11.87 7.74 0.57
N VAL A 57 11.92 6.70 1.41
CA VAL A 57 13.13 6.36 2.17
C VAL A 57 14.30 6.01 1.24
N HIS A 58 14.03 5.28 0.15
CA HIS A 58 15.06 4.90 -0.82
C HIS A 58 15.64 6.13 -1.50
N GLN A 59 14.77 7.01 -2.01
CA GLN A 59 15.16 8.24 -2.67
C GLN A 59 16.01 9.12 -1.74
N MET A 60 15.64 9.21 -0.46
CA MET A 60 16.44 9.96 0.51
C MET A 60 17.80 9.30 0.79
N ALA A 61 17.87 7.96 0.80
CA ALA A 61 19.13 7.23 0.91
C ALA A 61 20.02 7.43 -0.34
N GLU A 62 19.43 7.45 -1.54
CA GLU A 62 20.12 7.77 -2.80
C GLU A 62 20.69 9.20 -2.78
N GLU A 63 19.89 10.18 -2.35
CA GLU A 63 20.31 11.59 -2.27
C GLU A 63 21.45 11.81 -1.28
N THR A 64 21.45 11.09 -0.16
CA THR A 64 22.46 11.22 0.91
C THR A 64 23.64 10.29 0.75
N GLY A 65 23.51 9.25 -0.09
CA GLY A 65 24.47 8.15 -0.20
C GLY A 65 24.51 7.23 1.03
N ASP A 66 23.54 7.32 1.93
CA ASP A 66 23.47 6.52 3.16
C ASP A 66 22.33 5.50 3.13
N PHE A 67 22.64 4.31 2.65
CA PHE A 67 21.71 3.18 2.61
C PHE A 67 21.68 2.35 3.91
N SER A 68 22.45 2.71 4.93
CA SER A 68 22.54 1.91 6.17
C SER A 68 21.23 1.93 6.97
N THR A 69 20.38 2.93 6.73
CA THR A 69 19.11 3.16 7.43
C THR A 69 17.91 2.48 6.77
N VAL A 70 18.04 2.08 5.49
CA VAL A 70 16.94 1.59 4.64
C VAL A 70 16.24 0.37 5.24
N PHE A 71 17.01 -0.58 5.76
CA PHE A 71 16.47 -1.78 6.41
C PHE A 71 15.58 -1.44 7.61
N ILE A 72 16.12 -0.64 8.54
CA ILE A 72 15.42 -0.29 9.79
C ILE A 72 14.18 0.55 9.48
N ALA A 73 14.30 1.51 8.57
CA ALA A 73 13.19 2.35 8.16
C ALA A 73 12.05 1.54 7.54
N SER A 74 12.36 0.48 6.78
CA SER A 74 11.33 -0.41 6.24
C SER A 74 10.59 -1.20 7.32
N GLU A 75 11.31 -1.73 8.31
CA GLU A 75 10.69 -2.42 9.45
C GLU A 75 9.75 -1.48 10.22
N ASP A 76 10.19 -0.24 10.41
CA ASP A 76 9.39 0.79 11.06
C ASP A 76 8.14 1.13 10.25
N ILE A 77 8.25 1.23 8.92
CA ILE A 77 7.10 1.44 8.02
C ILE A 77 6.09 0.30 8.13
N PHE A 78 6.52 -0.97 8.09
CA PHE A 78 5.59 -2.09 8.26
C PHE A 78 4.85 -2.04 9.60
N ARG A 79 5.57 -1.70 10.67
CA ARG A 79 4.96 -1.56 12.00
C ARG A 79 3.96 -0.41 12.05
N GLU A 80 4.30 0.75 11.49
CA GLU A 80 3.49 1.97 11.54
C GLU A 80 2.25 1.89 10.65
N GLU A 81 2.40 1.38 9.43
CA GLU A 81 1.33 1.35 8.43
C GLU A 81 0.43 0.13 8.57
N LEU A 82 1.00 -1.04 8.87
CA LEU A 82 0.25 -2.30 8.90
C LEU A 82 0.00 -2.81 10.32
N GLY A 83 0.59 -2.19 11.35
CA GLY A 83 0.54 -2.70 12.72
C GLY A 83 1.28 -4.02 12.90
N PHE A 84 2.20 -4.36 12.00
CA PHE A 84 2.95 -5.60 12.07
C PHE A 84 3.87 -5.61 13.28
N ARG A 85 3.94 -6.75 13.97
CA ARG A 85 5.04 -6.99 14.89
C ARG A 85 6.35 -7.15 14.11
N LYS A 86 7.46 -6.87 14.77
CA LYS A 86 8.80 -7.04 14.20
C LYS A 86 8.97 -8.45 13.62
N GLY A 87 9.48 -8.53 12.39
CA GLY A 87 9.75 -9.79 11.70
C GLY A 87 8.54 -10.56 11.19
N LEU A 88 7.30 -10.05 11.32
CA LEU A 88 6.13 -10.77 10.83
C LEU A 88 6.21 -11.09 9.33
N TRP A 89 6.68 -10.16 8.50
CA TRP A 89 6.82 -10.42 7.06
C TRP A 89 7.81 -11.56 6.76
N VAL A 90 8.87 -11.70 7.56
CA VAL A 90 9.83 -12.81 7.46
C VAL A 90 9.12 -14.12 7.77
N ASP A 91 8.32 -14.15 8.85
CA ASP A 91 7.54 -15.34 9.19
C ASP A 91 6.56 -15.72 8.07
N LEU A 92 5.97 -14.74 7.37
CA LEU A 92 5.08 -15.01 6.23
C LEU A 92 5.84 -15.65 5.06
N VAL A 93 7.05 -15.17 4.75
CA VAL A 93 7.92 -15.76 3.73
C VAL A 93 8.34 -17.19 4.12
N ASP A 94 8.71 -17.40 5.38
CA ASP A 94 9.07 -18.73 5.91
C ASP A 94 7.89 -19.71 5.83
N ILE A 95 6.69 -19.25 6.16
CA ILE A 95 5.47 -20.03 6.00
C ILE A 95 5.27 -20.39 4.53
N TYR A 96 5.38 -19.42 3.63
CA TYR A 96 5.23 -19.65 2.19
C TYR A 96 6.21 -20.71 1.68
N ARG A 97 7.48 -20.65 2.10
CA ARG A 97 8.50 -21.65 1.77
C ARG A 97 8.13 -23.03 2.31
N GLN A 98 7.73 -23.13 3.58
CA GLN A 98 7.35 -24.39 4.22
C GLN A 98 6.17 -25.08 3.52
N GLU A 99 5.15 -24.33 3.14
CA GLU A 99 3.96 -24.89 2.49
C GLU A 99 4.22 -25.28 1.02
N ASN A 100 5.35 -24.86 0.43
CA ASN A 100 5.72 -25.16 -0.96
C ASN A 100 6.98 -26.05 -1.08
N LEU A 101 7.37 -26.76 -0.01
CA LEU A 101 8.55 -27.64 -0.03
C LEU A 101 8.52 -28.73 -1.12
N GLU A 102 7.32 -29.10 -1.57
CA GLU A 102 7.11 -30.10 -2.62
C GLU A 102 7.03 -29.50 -4.04
N ASN A 103 7.24 -28.18 -4.18
CA ASN A 103 7.22 -27.46 -5.46
C ASN A 103 8.64 -26.93 -5.81
N PRO A 104 9.44 -27.70 -6.57
CA PRO A 104 10.84 -27.36 -6.86
C PRO A 104 11.02 -26.03 -7.61
N GLU A 105 10.11 -25.71 -8.55
CA GLU A 105 10.22 -24.50 -9.37
C GLU A 105 10.07 -23.23 -8.52
N LEU A 106 9.14 -23.25 -7.56
CA LEU A 106 8.90 -22.15 -6.65
C LEU A 106 10.07 -22.00 -5.66
N LEU A 107 10.57 -23.12 -5.13
CA LEU A 107 11.73 -23.10 -4.23
C LEU A 107 12.99 -22.56 -4.92
N GLU A 108 13.24 -22.94 -6.17
CA GLU A 108 14.35 -22.41 -6.97
C GLU A 108 14.27 -20.87 -7.11
N GLY A 109 13.06 -20.32 -7.32
CA GLY A 109 12.86 -18.87 -7.34
C GLY A 109 13.21 -18.18 -6.02
N ILE A 110 12.82 -18.75 -4.89
CA ILE A 110 13.14 -18.22 -3.55
C ILE A 110 14.65 -18.34 -3.28
N GLU A 111 15.26 -19.49 -3.59
CA GLU A 111 16.69 -19.73 -3.37
C GLU A 111 17.54 -18.76 -4.20
N ASN A 112 17.18 -18.50 -5.45
CA ASN A 112 17.86 -17.50 -6.29
C ASN A 112 17.78 -16.08 -5.69
N LEU A 113 16.64 -15.70 -5.10
CA LEU A 113 16.51 -14.42 -4.39
C LEU A 113 17.35 -14.37 -3.12
N GLU A 114 17.36 -15.46 -2.34
CA GLU A 114 18.18 -15.57 -1.12
C GLU A 114 19.67 -15.48 -1.46
N ASP A 115 20.12 -16.15 -2.52
CA ASP A 115 21.50 -16.10 -2.99
C ASP A 115 21.88 -14.68 -3.45
N ALA A 116 21.03 -14.03 -4.25
CA ALA A 116 21.23 -12.64 -4.65
C ALA A 116 21.28 -11.69 -3.44
N PHE A 117 20.43 -11.90 -2.44
CA PHE A 117 20.42 -11.14 -1.21
C PHE A 117 21.73 -11.31 -0.42
N VAL A 118 22.18 -12.55 -0.25
CA VAL A 118 23.43 -12.88 0.46
C VAL A 118 24.64 -12.27 -0.25
N GLU A 119 24.66 -12.29 -1.59
CA GLU A 119 25.69 -11.63 -2.39
C GLU A 119 25.75 -10.13 -2.07
N LYS A 120 24.61 -9.41 -2.13
CA LYS A 120 24.59 -7.97 -1.84
C LYS A 120 24.93 -7.63 -0.39
N LEU A 121 24.61 -8.52 0.55
CA LEU A 121 25.07 -8.39 1.93
C LEU A 121 26.58 -8.50 2.05
N GLN A 122 27.20 -9.49 1.39
CA GLN A 122 28.64 -9.69 1.41
C GLN A 122 29.40 -8.56 0.70
N GLU A 123 28.83 -8.00 -0.37
CA GLU A 123 29.37 -6.86 -1.11
C GLU A 123 29.23 -5.52 -0.36
N GLY A 124 28.47 -5.48 0.74
CA GLY A 124 28.14 -4.24 1.46
C GLY A 124 27.20 -3.31 0.67
N THR A 125 26.55 -3.83 -0.38
CA THR A 125 25.64 -3.11 -1.27
C THR A 125 24.18 -3.33 -0.91
N PHE A 126 23.91 -4.16 0.11
CA PHE A 126 22.59 -4.57 0.55
C PHE A 126 21.52 -3.47 0.60
N GLY A 127 21.81 -2.36 1.28
CA GLY A 127 20.82 -1.30 1.45
C GLY A 127 20.35 -0.67 0.13
N MET A 128 21.16 -0.76 -0.93
CA MET A 128 20.78 -0.27 -2.27
C MET A 128 19.72 -1.16 -2.93
N PHE A 129 19.73 -2.46 -2.65
CA PHE A 129 18.87 -3.48 -3.29
C PHE A 129 17.76 -4.01 -2.38
N TYR A 130 17.70 -3.51 -1.14
CA TYR A 130 16.82 -4.06 -0.13
C TYR A 130 15.34 -3.96 -0.51
N PHE A 131 14.94 -2.87 -1.17
CA PHE A 131 13.55 -2.69 -1.53
C PHE A 131 13.10 -3.53 -2.70
N GLU A 132 13.93 -3.71 -3.73
CA GLU A 132 13.64 -4.66 -4.79
C GLU A 132 13.48 -6.07 -4.23
N TYR A 133 14.37 -6.46 -3.30
CA TYR A 133 14.30 -7.77 -2.66
C TYR A 133 12.97 -7.98 -1.91
N ILE A 134 12.63 -7.09 -0.98
CA ILE A 134 11.45 -7.31 -0.15
C ILE A 134 10.14 -7.11 -0.94
N SER A 135 10.15 -6.28 -1.99
CA SER A 135 9.00 -6.12 -2.89
C SER A 135 8.69 -7.36 -3.72
N ALA A 136 9.65 -8.27 -3.92
CA ALA A 136 9.37 -9.58 -4.51
C ALA A 136 8.38 -10.41 -3.67
N PHE A 137 8.20 -10.07 -2.39
CA PHE A 137 7.28 -10.75 -1.47
C PHE A 137 5.98 -9.99 -1.20
N ASP A 138 5.68 -8.91 -1.94
CA ASP A 138 4.50 -8.09 -1.70
C ASP A 138 3.20 -8.91 -1.79
N GLU A 139 3.09 -9.87 -2.72
CA GLU A 139 1.89 -10.72 -2.85
C GLU A 139 1.66 -11.62 -1.63
N ILE A 140 2.74 -12.08 -0.95
CA ILE A 140 2.65 -12.80 0.32
C ILE A 140 2.03 -11.90 1.40
N ILE A 141 2.54 -10.66 1.51
CA ILE A 141 2.07 -9.69 2.51
C ILE A 141 0.63 -9.28 2.23
N ILE A 142 0.29 -9.03 0.96
CA ILE A 142 -1.06 -8.68 0.50
C ILE A 142 -2.05 -9.79 0.85
N GLU A 143 -1.69 -11.06 0.67
CA GLU A 143 -2.61 -12.15 1.03
C GLU A 143 -2.86 -12.23 2.54
N TYR A 144 -1.82 -12.05 3.36
CA TYR A 144 -2.01 -11.97 4.81
C TYR A 144 -2.89 -10.77 5.21
N LEU A 145 -2.68 -9.61 4.61
CA LEU A 145 -3.52 -8.42 4.82
C LEU A 145 -4.96 -8.65 4.38
N ARG A 146 -5.18 -9.30 3.24
CA ARG A 146 -6.52 -9.66 2.73
C ARG A 146 -7.28 -10.48 3.76
N LEU A 147 -6.64 -11.49 4.33
CA LEU A 147 -7.20 -12.32 5.40
C LEU A 147 -7.48 -11.51 6.67
N SER A 148 -6.61 -10.55 7.02
CA SER A 148 -6.83 -9.65 8.16
C SER A 148 -8.06 -8.76 7.99
N PHE A 149 -8.37 -8.34 6.76
CA PHE A 149 -9.55 -7.53 6.45
C PHE A 149 -10.82 -8.36 6.27
N GLU A 150 -10.69 -9.60 5.79
CA GLU A 150 -11.81 -10.54 5.67
C GLU A 150 -12.27 -11.08 7.04
N PHE A 151 -11.32 -11.32 7.96
CA PHE A 151 -11.58 -11.88 9.29
C PHE A 151 -10.96 -11.01 10.40
N PRO A 152 -11.47 -9.78 10.62
CA PRO A 152 -10.91 -8.84 11.59
C PRO A 152 -11.02 -9.31 13.05
N GLU A 153 -11.93 -10.24 13.33
CA GLU A 153 -12.15 -10.82 14.65
C GLU A 153 -11.09 -11.85 15.06
N LYS A 154 -10.36 -12.40 14.10
CA LYS A 154 -9.33 -13.43 14.35
C LYS A 154 -8.09 -12.80 14.98
N ASN A 155 -7.44 -13.52 15.87
CA ASN A 155 -6.13 -13.12 16.35
C ASN A 155 -5.02 -13.48 15.34
N GLU A 156 -3.77 -13.12 15.64
CA GLU A 156 -2.64 -13.37 14.73
C GLU A 156 -2.42 -14.87 14.45
N GLU A 157 -2.48 -15.73 15.47
CA GLU A 157 -2.29 -17.17 15.31
C GLU A 157 -3.36 -17.77 14.39
N GLU A 158 -4.62 -17.38 14.58
CA GLU A 158 -5.73 -17.80 13.73
C GLU A 158 -5.57 -17.30 12.28
N ARG A 159 -5.09 -16.06 12.09
CA ARG A 159 -4.80 -15.53 10.75
C ARG A 159 -3.64 -16.25 10.07
N LEU A 160 -2.60 -16.61 10.81
CA LEU A 160 -1.47 -17.39 10.28
C LEU A 160 -1.90 -18.80 9.85
N MET A 161 -2.86 -19.42 10.56
CA MET A 161 -3.45 -20.69 10.11
C MET A 161 -4.21 -20.53 8.78
N LEU A 162 -5.06 -19.52 8.66
CA LEU A 162 -5.77 -19.22 7.41
C LEU A 162 -4.80 -18.90 6.26
N PHE A 163 -3.70 -18.22 6.57
CA PHE A 163 -2.67 -17.89 5.62
C PHE A 163 -1.99 -19.14 5.06
N ARG A 164 -1.63 -20.10 5.93
CA ARG A 164 -1.12 -21.43 5.52
C ARG A 164 -2.11 -22.16 4.63
N GLU A 165 -3.40 -22.17 4.98
CA GLU A 165 -4.44 -22.78 4.16
C GLU A 165 -4.56 -22.11 2.79
N SER A 166 -4.51 -20.79 2.73
CA SER A 166 -4.57 -20.03 1.47
C SER A 166 -3.41 -20.36 0.53
N ILE A 167 -2.21 -20.54 1.07
CA ILE A 167 -1.03 -20.96 0.30
C ILE A 167 -1.23 -22.37 -0.27
N ARG A 168 -1.67 -23.33 0.54
CA ARG A 168 -1.93 -24.71 0.10
C ARG A 168 -2.99 -24.80 -1.00
N GLU A 169 -3.95 -23.88 -1.00
CA GLU A 169 -4.98 -23.77 -2.03
C GLU A 169 -4.49 -23.07 -3.32
N GLY A 170 -3.22 -22.64 -3.38
CA GLY A 170 -2.62 -22.03 -4.56
C GLY A 170 -3.10 -20.60 -4.84
N LYS A 171 -3.56 -19.88 -3.81
CA LYS A 171 -4.10 -18.52 -3.97
C LYS A 171 -3.03 -17.43 -4.11
N ILE A 172 -1.76 -17.76 -3.87
CA ILE A 172 -0.62 -16.86 -4.00
C ILE A 172 0.29 -17.33 -5.14
N LEU A 173 0.46 -16.48 -6.15
CA LEU A 173 1.48 -16.62 -7.18
C LEU A 173 2.51 -15.52 -6.99
N ILE A 174 3.73 -15.89 -6.61
CA ILE A 174 4.85 -14.94 -6.63
C ILE A 174 5.40 -14.93 -8.05
N VAL A 175 5.36 -13.78 -8.69
CA VAL A 175 5.98 -13.57 -10.00
C VAL A 175 7.37 -13.01 -9.75
N PHE A 176 8.38 -13.86 -9.92
CA PHE A 176 9.77 -13.43 -9.95
C PHE A 176 10.01 -12.74 -11.31
N ALA A 177 10.36 -11.46 -11.29
CA ALA A 177 10.65 -10.65 -12.48
C ALA A 177 12.14 -10.62 -12.80
#